data_AF-A0A661X8M1-F1
#
_entry.id   AF-A0A661X8M1-F1
#
_cell.length_a   1.000
_cell.length_b   1.000
_cell.length_c   1.000
_cell.angle_alpha   90.00
_cell.angle_beta   90.00
_cell.angle_gamma   90.00
#
_symmetry.space_group_name_H-M   'P 1'
#
loop_
_entity.id
_entity.type
_entity.pdbx_description
1 polymer ?
#
loop_
_entity_poly.entity_id
_entity_poly.type
_entity_poly.pdbx_seq_one_letter_code
_entity_poly.pdbx_strand_id
1 'polypeptide(L)'
;MPIVSVPKILRSKLGDDGAEALVEFFNEMQAANSPKEEIIEIVEEKFERRLAEELGKLRIEMAEMKSELLDEMAKMKSELRDEMAEIKSELRNEKAEMKSEFRSEMAKTESGLRNEMAEMKSELRNEMGNMESRLNNKILELQADSAKKHADLIKWMFIFWVGQIGVFVGILLAFFK
;
A
#
# COMPACT_ATOMS: atom_id res chain seq x y z
N MET A 1 7.86 -73.37 50.12
CA MET A 1 6.66 -74.23 50.04
C MET A 1 6.02 -74.27 51.41
N PRO A 2 4.75 -73.83 51.56
CA PRO A 2 4.03 -74.01 52.81
C PRO A 2 3.73 -75.50 52.98
N ILE A 3 4.19 -76.10 54.08
CA ILE A 3 3.91 -77.52 54.36
C ILE A 3 2.44 -77.63 54.77
N VAL A 4 1.59 -78.17 53.89
CA VAL A 4 0.17 -78.39 54.17
C VAL A 4 0.05 -79.60 55.11
N SER A 5 -0.05 -79.34 56.41
CA SER A 5 -0.26 -80.40 57.41
C SER A 5 -1.73 -80.47 57.81
N VAL A 6 -2.30 -81.67 57.84
CA VAL A 6 -3.68 -81.88 58.30
C VAL A 6 -3.75 -81.73 59.82
N PRO A 7 -4.58 -80.83 60.35
CA PRO A 7 -4.79 -80.67 61.79
C PRO A 7 -5.17 -82.00 62.47
N LYS A 8 -4.65 -82.26 63.68
CA LYS A 8 -4.83 -83.55 64.40
C LYS A 8 -6.28 -84.03 64.51
N ILE A 9 -7.23 -83.10 64.64
CA ILE A 9 -8.66 -83.38 64.75
C ILE A 9 -9.24 -83.97 63.45
N LEU A 10 -8.79 -83.46 62.30
CA LEU A 10 -9.23 -83.96 60.99
C LEU A 10 -8.59 -85.31 60.71
N ARG A 11 -7.30 -85.48 61.05
CA ARG A 11 -6.59 -86.77 60.92
C ARG A 11 -7.22 -87.87 61.78
N SER A 12 -7.66 -87.57 63.00
CA SER A 12 -8.33 -88.56 63.85
C SER A 12 -9.72 -88.97 63.36
N LYS A 13 -10.37 -88.16 62.52
CA LYS A 13 -11.73 -88.42 62.00
C LYS A 13 -11.70 -89.05 60.60
N LEU A 14 -10.72 -88.73 59.79
CA LEU A 14 -10.54 -89.23 58.43
C LEU A 14 -9.73 -90.54 58.37
N GLY A 15 -9.00 -90.88 59.44
CA GLY A 15 -8.01 -91.96 59.41
C GLY A 15 -6.69 -91.52 58.78
N ASP A 16 -5.63 -92.30 58.96
CA ASP A 16 -4.30 -91.98 58.40
C ASP A 16 -4.35 -91.94 56.87
N ASP A 17 -4.92 -92.96 56.24
CA ASP A 17 -5.07 -93.04 54.77
C ASP A 17 -5.89 -91.87 54.20
N GLY A 18 -6.98 -91.49 54.89
CA GLY A 18 -7.83 -90.37 54.47
C GLY A 18 -7.16 -89.00 54.65
N ALA A 19 -6.27 -88.87 55.63
CA ALA A 19 -5.47 -87.66 55.82
C ALA A 19 -4.37 -87.53 54.76
N GLU A 20 -3.74 -88.63 54.35
CA GLU A 20 -2.77 -88.66 53.24
C GLU A 20 -3.42 -88.31 51.90
N ALA A 21 -4.56 -88.93 51.57
CA ALA A 21 -5.31 -88.62 50.35
C ALA A 21 -5.75 -87.14 50.28
N LEU A 22 -6.08 -86.53 51.43
CA LEU A 22 -6.42 -85.10 51.49
C LEU A 22 -5.20 -84.21 51.20
N VAL A 23 -4.01 -84.59 51.68
CA VAL A 23 -2.75 -83.87 51.40
C VAL A 23 -2.39 -84.00 49.93
N GLU A 24 -2.50 -85.19 49.34
CA GLU A 24 -2.32 -85.39 47.90
C GLU A 24 -3.28 -84.51 47.09
N PHE A 25 -4.57 -84.50 47.42
CA PHE A 25 -5.55 -83.66 46.73
C PHE A 25 -5.24 -82.16 46.84
N PHE A 26 -4.82 -81.67 48.01
CA PHE A 26 -4.40 -80.27 48.18
C PHE A 26 -3.14 -79.94 47.39
N ASN A 27 -2.17 -80.87 47.34
CA ASN A 27 -0.96 -80.70 46.54
C ASN A 27 -1.27 -80.71 45.04
N GLU A 28 -2.17 -81.57 44.57
CA GLU A 28 -2.65 -81.57 43.18
C GLU A 28 -3.42 -80.29 42.84
N MET A 29 -4.28 -79.80 43.74
CA MET A 29 -5.00 -78.52 43.55
C MET A 29 -4.06 -77.31 43.56
N GLN A 30 -2.98 -77.36 44.34
CA GLN A 30 -1.94 -76.32 44.37
C GLN A 30 -1.08 -76.38 43.11
N ALA A 31 -0.76 -77.58 42.62
CA ALA A 31 -0.17 -77.77 41.30
C ALA A 31 -1.12 -77.30 40.17
N ALA A 32 -2.43 -77.41 40.35
CA ALA A 32 -3.45 -76.89 39.44
C ALA A 32 -3.68 -75.36 39.55
N ASN A 33 -3.05 -74.65 40.51
CA ASN A 33 -2.95 -73.18 40.50
C ASN A 33 -1.76 -72.67 39.66
N SER A 34 -0.78 -73.52 39.32
CA SER A 34 0.30 -73.20 38.36
C SER A 34 -0.20 -72.67 36.99
N PRO A 35 -1.27 -73.21 36.36
CA PRO A 35 -1.78 -72.64 35.12
C PRO A 35 -2.28 -71.19 35.24
N LYS A 36 -2.66 -70.71 36.44
CA LYS A 36 -3.02 -69.29 36.61
C LYS A 36 -1.80 -68.39 36.59
N GLU A 37 -0.71 -68.82 37.23
CA GLU A 37 0.57 -68.08 37.21
C GLU A 37 1.15 -68.05 35.80
N GLU A 38 1.09 -69.16 35.06
CA GLU A 38 1.51 -69.24 33.66
C GLU A 38 0.63 -68.37 32.73
N ILE A 39 -0.69 -68.35 32.94
CA ILE A 39 -1.60 -67.44 32.21
C ILE A 39 -1.29 -65.98 32.54
N ILE A 40 -1.00 -65.64 33.79
CA ILE A 40 -0.64 -64.28 34.20
C ILE A 40 0.65 -63.84 33.51
N GLU A 41 1.69 -64.68 33.54
CA GLU A 41 2.98 -64.41 32.88
C GLU A 41 2.81 -64.19 31.37
N ILE A 42 2.02 -65.04 30.69
CA ILE A 42 1.72 -64.88 29.25
C ILE A 42 0.98 -63.56 28.97
N VAL A 43 0.06 -63.15 29.85
CA VAL A 43 -0.70 -61.90 29.69
C VAL A 43 0.21 -60.69 29.93
N GLU A 44 1.07 -60.75 30.94
CA GLU A 44 2.09 -59.71 31.23
C GLU A 44 3.04 -59.55 30.05
N GLU A 45 3.62 -60.64 29.53
CA GLU A 45 4.52 -60.60 28.36
C GLU A 45 3.80 -60.03 27.12
N LYS A 46 2.56 -60.44 26.87
CA LYS A 46 1.75 -59.88 25.76
C LYS A 46 1.44 -58.41 25.96
N PHE A 47 1.18 -57.97 27.19
CA PHE A 47 0.90 -56.58 27.51
C PHE A 47 2.15 -55.72 27.35
N GLU A 48 3.29 -56.15 27.90
CA GLU A 48 4.58 -55.47 27.76
C GLU A 48 4.99 -55.35 26.30
N ARG A 49 4.86 -56.44 25.52
CA ARG A 49 5.13 -56.41 24.08
C ARG A 49 4.24 -55.41 23.34
N ARG A 50 2.92 -55.45 23.58
CA ARG A 50 1.98 -54.50 22.96
C ARG A 50 2.27 -53.05 23.37
N LEU A 51 2.61 -52.82 24.63
CA LEU A 51 2.95 -51.49 25.12
C LEU A 51 4.24 -50.97 24.48
N ALA A 52 5.25 -51.82 24.33
CA ALA A 52 6.49 -51.48 23.64
C ALA A 52 6.26 -51.18 22.15
N GLU A 53 5.40 -51.96 21.48
CA GLU A 53 5.00 -51.72 20.09
C GLU A 53 4.26 -50.38 19.94
N GLU A 54 3.26 -50.09 20.77
CA GLU A 54 2.50 -48.84 20.72
C GLU A 54 3.36 -47.62 21.08
N LEU A 55 4.24 -47.73 22.08
CA LEU A 55 5.22 -46.68 22.39
C LEU A 55 6.19 -46.45 21.22
N GLY A 56 6.59 -47.53 20.54
CA GLY A 56 7.42 -47.45 19.34
C GLY A 56 6.73 -46.69 18.21
N LYS A 57 5.47 -47.04 17.91
CA LYS A 57 4.64 -46.33 16.91
C LYS A 57 4.46 -44.87 17.25
N LEU A 58 4.05 -44.55 18.49
CA LEU A 58 3.87 -43.17 18.97
C LEU A 58 5.16 -42.34 18.83
N ARG A 59 6.32 -42.96 19.07
CA ARG A 59 7.61 -42.29 18.92
C ARG A 59 7.94 -41.99 17.46
N ILE A 60 7.59 -42.89 16.55
CA ILE A 60 7.75 -42.69 15.10
C ILE A 60 6.80 -41.58 14.63
N GLU A 61 5.51 -41.66 14.96
CA GLU A 61 4.52 -40.65 14.58
C GLU A 61 4.89 -39.25 15.12
N MET A 62 5.38 -39.15 16.37
CA MET A 62 5.87 -37.88 16.91
C MET A 62 7.11 -37.36 16.18
N ALA A 63 8.01 -38.24 15.73
CA ALA A 63 9.19 -37.85 14.97
C ALA A 63 8.81 -37.37 13.57
N GLU A 64 7.87 -38.06 12.90
CA GLU A 64 7.33 -37.69 11.59
C GLU A 64 6.61 -36.34 11.65
N MET A 65 5.67 -36.16 12.59
CA MET A 65 4.95 -34.90 12.78
C MET A 65 5.91 -33.74 13.07
N LYS A 66 6.96 -33.97 13.87
CA LYS A 66 7.98 -32.95 14.14
C LYS A 66 8.76 -32.59 12.87
N SER A 67 9.08 -33.57 12.03
CA SER A 67 9.76 -33.34 10.75
C SER A 67 8.89 -32.54 9.80
N GLU A 68 7.63 -32.95 9.62
CA GLU A 68 6.65 -32.25 8.78
C GLU A 68 6.48 -30.79 9.22
N LEU A 69 6.34 -30.54 10.53
CA LEU A 69 6.22 -29.20 11.06
C LEU A 69 7.47 -28.35 10.76
N LEU A 70 8.67 -28.91 10.89
CA LEU A 70 9.91 -28.20 10.58
C LEU A 70 10.00 -27.86 9.08
N ASP A 71 9.59 -28.78 8.21
CA ASP A 71 9.57 -28.57 6.77
C ASP A 71 8.54 -27.49 6.36
N GLU A 72 7.34 -27.52 6.94
CA GLU A 72 6.33 -26.48 6.72
C GLU A 72 6.81 -25.11 7.20
N MET A 73 7.44 -25.04 8.39
CA MET A 73 8.01 -23.79 8.90
C MET A 73 9.13 -23.27 8.01
N ALA A 74 9.98 -24.16 7.46
CA ALA A 74 11.03 -23.78 6.54
C ALA A 74 10.47 -23.25 5.22
N LYS A 75 9.42 -23.90 4.69
CA LYS A 75 8.72 -23.48 3.48
C LYS A 75 8.06 -22.11 3.66
N MET A 76 7.28 -21.93 4.72
CA MET A 76 6.63 -20.66 5.05
C MET A 76 7.65 -19.53 5.21
N LYS A 77 8.80 -19.80 5.84
CA LYS A 77 9.88 -18.82 5.97
C LYS A 77 10.50 -18.44 4.62
N SER A 78 10.59 -19.38 3.68
CA SER A 78 11.06 -19.11 2.32
C SER A 78 10.06 -18.25 1.57
N GLU A 79 8.79 -18.65 1.56
CA GLU A 79 7.69 -17.92 0.91
C GLU A 79 7.61 -16.48 1.41
N LEU A 80 7.64 -16.28 2.73
CA LEU A 80 7.63 -14.94 3.33
C LEU A 80 8.84 -14.10 2.91
N ARG A 81 10.02 -14.72 2.74
CA ARG A 81 11.22 -14.01 2.28
C ARG A 81 11.10 -13.58 0.82
N ASP A 82 10.52 -14.43 -0.01
CA ASP A 82 10.32 -14.16 -1.43
C ASP A 82 9.26 -13.07 -1.64
N GLU A 83 8.12 -13.15 -0.94
CA GLU A 83 7.09 -12.10 -0.92
C GLU A 83 7.67 -10.75 -0.47
N MET A 84 8.48 -10.74 0.60
CA MET A 84 9.12 -9.51 1.08
C MET A 84 10.11 -8.93 0.06
N ALA A 85 10.78 -9.78 -0.72
CA ALA A 85 11.67 -9.34 -1.79
C ALA A 85 10.90 -8.77 -2.99
N GLU A 86 9.77 -9.39 -3.34
CA GLU A 86 8.85 -8.94 -4.39
C GLU A 86 8.26 -7.57 -4.05
N ILE A 87 7.65 -7.42 -2.87
CA ILE A 87 7.08 -6.14 -2.40
C ILE A 87 8.16 -5.03 -2.41
N LYS A 88 9.39 -5.36 -2.01
CA LYS A 88 10.49 -4.39 -2.01
C LYS A 88 10.88 -3.95 -3.43
N SER A 89 10.79 -4.86 -4.40
CA SER A 89 11.04 -4.59 -5.81
C SER A 89 9.94 -3.71 -6.40
N GLU A 90 8.67 -4.07 -6.15
CA GLU A 90 7.50 -3.30 -6.59
C GLU A 90 7.55 -1.87 -6.06
N LEU A 91 7.74 -1.68 -4.76
CA LEU A 91 7.82 -0.36 -4.14
C LEU A 91 8.98 0.48 -4.69
N ARG A 92 10.09 -0.15 -5.10
CA ARG A 92 11.20 0.54 -5.76
C ARG A 92 10.83 0.99 -7.17
N ASN A 93 10.09 0.17 -7.90
CA ASN A 93 9.62 0.47 -9.25
C ASN A 93 8.58 1.58 -9.23
N GLU A 94 7.55 1.48 -8.38
CA GLU A 94 6.53 2.53 -8.21
C GLU A 94 7.15 3.88 -7.85
N LYS A 95 8.13 3.89 -6.94
CA LYS A 95 8.86 5.12 -6.58
C LYS A 95 9.63 5.71 -7.76
N ALA A 96 10.20 4.87 -8.63
CA ALA A 96 10.92 5.33 -9.80
C ALA A 96 9.96 5.89 -10.86
N GLU A 97 8.83 5.22 -11.07
CA GLU A 97 7.76 5.65 -11.98
C GLU A 97 7.16 6.98 -11.55
N MET A 98 6.71 7.10 -10.30
CA MET A 98 6.18 8.36 -9.74
C MET A 98 7.17 9.52 -9.87
N LYS A 99 8.46 9.27 -9.65
CA LYS A 99 9.50 10.29 -9.82
C LYS A 99 9.68 10.71 -11.28
N SER A 100 9.50 9.78 -12.22
CA SER A 100 9.55 10.05 -13.65
C SER A 100 8.35 10.87 -14.09
N GLU A 101 7.14 10.47 -13.67
CA GLU A 101 5.90 11.18 -13.95
C GLU A 101 5.94 12.61 -13.42
N PHE A 102 6.32 12.79 -12.15
CA PHE A 102 6.43 14.12 -11.56
C PHE A 102 7.40 15.03 -12.32
N ARG A 103 8.54 14.50 -12.78
CA ARG A 103 9.49 15.27 -13.62
C ARG A 103 8.88 15.64 -14.97
N SER A 104 8.13 14.73 -15.58
CA SER A 104 7.44 14.97 -16.84
C SER A 104 6.37 16.06 -16.70
N GLU A 105 5.58 16.02 -15.63
CA GLU A 105 4.58 17.05 -15.33
C GLU A 105 5.22 18.41 -15.09
N MET A 106 6.29 18.48 -14.28
CA MET A 106 7.03 19.73 -14.05
C MET A 106 7.57 20.33 -15.35
N ALA A 107 8.12 19.50 -16.25
CA ALA A 107 8.61 19.94 -17.55
C ALA A 107 7.47 20.46 -18.44
N LYS A 108 6.31 19.78 -18.44
CA LYS A 108 5.11 20.24 -19.15
C LYS A 108 4.63 21.58 -18.61
N THR A 109 4.50 21.72 -17.29
CA THR A 109 4.08 22.98 -16.66
C THR A 109 5.05 24.13 -16.97
N GLU A 110 6.37 23.89 -16.88
CA GLU A 110 7.38 24.89 -17.23
C GLU A 110 7.26 25.33 -18.69
N SER A 111 7.10 24.36 -19.61
CA SER A 111 6.90 24.67 -21.03
C SER A 111 5.60 25.44 -21.29
N GLY A 112 4.52 25.10 -20.58
CA GLY A 112 3.23 25.78 -20.66
C GLY A 112 3.34 27.24 -20.23
N LEU A 113 3.92 27.49 -19.05
CA LEU A 113 4.15 28.84 -18.53
C LEU A 113 5.03 29.68 -19.46
N ARG A 114 6.06 29.07 -20.06
CA ARG A 114 6.93 29.75 -21.01
C ARG A 114 6.17 30.16 -22.28
N ASN A 115 5.28 29.32 -22.77
CA ASN A 115 4.45 29.61 -23.93
C ASN A 115 3.44 30.73 -23.62
N GLU A 116 2.72 30.64 -22.50
CA GLU A 116 1.77 31.67 -22.05
C GLU A 116 2.45 33.03 -21.88
N MET A 117 3.65 33.06 -21.30
CA MET A 117 4.42 34.30 -21.15
C MET A 117 4.86 34.88 -22.50
N ALA A 118 5.22 34.03 -23.46
CA ALA A 118 5.59 34.48 -24.80
C ALA A 118 4.37 35.05 -25.56
N GLU A 119 3.21 34.41 -25.41
CA GLU A 119 1.94 34.85 -25.98
C GLU A 119 1.53 36.21 -25.40
N MET A 120 1.48 36.33 -24.07
CA MET A 120 1.17 37.59 -23.38
C MET A 120 2.11 38.73 -23.79
N LYS A 121 3.41 38.44 -23.95
CA LYS A 121 4.38 39.44 -24.42
C LYS A 121 4.11 39.89 -25.85
N SER A 122 3.68 38.97 -26.72
CA SER A 122 3.29 39.27 -28.11
C SER A 122 2.04 40.14 -28.15
N GLU A 123 1.01 39.77 -27.38
CA GLU A 123 -0.22 40.54 -27.25
C GLU A 123 0.05 41.97 -26.77
N LEU A 124 0.80 42.12 -25.68
CA LEU A 124 1.16 43.44 -25.14
C LEU A 124 1.94 44.29 -26.15
N ARG A 125 2.84 43.68 -26.93
CA ARG A 125 3.58 44.39 -27.99
C ARG A 125 2.64 44.87 -29.09
N ASN A 126 1.67 44.05 -29.50
CA ASN A 126 0.67 44.42 -30.49
C ASN A 126 -0.24 45.54 -29.98
N GLU A 127 -0.69 45.46 -28.73
CA GLU A 127 -1.49 46.53 -28.10
C GLU A 127 -0.74 47.85 -28.02
N MET A 128 0.54 47.84 -27.62
CA MET A 128 1.38 49.04 -27.62
C MET A 128 1.53 49.64 -29.03
N GLY A 129 1.80 48.82 -30.05
CA GLY A 129 1.89 49.29 -31.44
C GLY A 129 0.57 49.89 -31.95
N ASN A 130 -0.56 49.27 -31.61
CA ASN A 130 -1.89 49.80 -31.93
C ASN A 130 -2.16 51.12 -31.20
N MET A 131 -1.76 51.26 -29.94
CA MET A 131 -1.90 52.49 -29.18
C MET A 131 -1.04 53.63 -29.73
N GLU A 132 0.21 53.34 -30.10
CA GLU A 132 1.12 54.28 -30.75
C GLU A 132 0.54 54.78 -32.09
N SER A 133 0.01 53.89 -32.92
CA SER A 133 -0.68 54.25 -34.17
C SER A 133 -1.89 55.16 -33.91
N ARG A 134 -2.73 54.83 -32.92
CA ARG A 134 -3.89 55.67 -32.53
C ARG A 134 -3.46 57.06 -32.07
N LEU A 135 -2.40 57.16 -31.28
CA LEU A 135 -1.86 58.45 -30.80
C LEU A 135 -1.33 59.28 -31.97
N ASN A 136 -0.54 58.68 -32.86
CA ASN A 136 -0.02 59.36 -34.04
C ASN A 136 -1.16 59.89 -34.93
N ASN A 137 -2.18 59.07 -35.19
CA ASN A 137 -3.35 59.49 -35.94
C ASN A 137 -4.08 60.66 -35.24
N LYS A 138 -4.21 60.63 -33.90
CA LYS A 138 -4.85 61.72 -33.17
C LYS A 138 -4.05 63.02 -33.22
N ILE A 139 -2.72 62.94 -33.18
CA ILE A 139 -1.84 64.10 -33.35
C ILE A 139 -2.01 64.70 -34.75
N LEU A 140 -2.04 63.87 -35.80
CA LEU A 140 -2.26 64.33 -37.18
C LEU A 140 -3.62 65.00 -37.33
N GLU A 141 -4.68 64.42 -36.76
CA GLU A 141 -6.02 65.00 -36.75
C GLU A 141 -6.04 66.37 -36.06
N LEU A 142 -5.40 66.50 -34.89
CA LEU A 142 -5.30 67.77 -34.16
C LEU A 142 -4.50 68.83 -34.92
N GLN A 143 -3.42 68.45 -35.60
CA GLN A 143 -2.63 69.36 -36.43
C GLN A 143 -3.44 69.85 -37.64
N ALA A 144 -4.20 68.97 -38.29
CA ALA A 144 -5.08 69.33 -39.40
C ALA A 144 -6.19 70.29 -38.93
N ASP A 145 -6.83 70.01 -37.79
CA ASP A 145 -7.84 70.87 -37.18
C ASP A 145 -7.27 72.24 -36.80
N SER A 146 -6.07 72.28 -36.23
CA SER A 146 -5.36 73.53 -35.92
C SER A 146 -5.09 74.34 -37.18
N ALA A 147 -4.54 73.71 -38.24
CA ALA A 147 -4.29 74.38 -39.52
C ALA A 147 -5.57 74.94 -40.15
N LYS A 148 -6.67 74.16 -40.10
CA LYS A 148 -7.99 74.61 -40.58
C LYS A 148 -8.48 75.83 -39.79
N LYS A 149 -8.42 75.80 -38.46
CA LYS A 149 -8.79 76.94 -37.61
C LYS A 149 -7.92 78.17 -37.88
N HIS A 150 -6.61 78.01 -38.08
CA HIS A 150 -5.72 79.10 -38.46
C HIS A 150 -6.11 79.71 -39.81
N ALA A 151 -6.40 78.88 -40.82
CA ALA A 151 -6.85 79.37 -42.12
C ALA A 151 -8.18 80.12 -42.03
N ASP A 152 -9.14 79.61 -41.25
CA ASP A 152 -10.42 80.28 -41.04
C ASP A 152 -10.27 81.59 -40.25
N LEU A 153 -9.40 81.64 -39.24
CA LEU A 153 -9.04 82.87 -38.53
C LEU A 153 -8.45 83.91 -39.50
N ILE A 154 -7.52 83.51 -40.38
CA ILE A 154 -6.92 84.41 -41.38
C ILE A 154 -8.01 84.95 -42.32
N LYS A 155 -8.93 84.11 -42.82
CA LYS A 155 -10.06 84.57 -43.65
C LYS A 155 -10.89 85.62 -42.93
N TRP A 156 -11.25 85.38 -41.67
CA TRP A 156 -12.01 86.34 -40.86
C TRP A 156 -11.24 87.63 -40.60
N MET A 157 -9.93 87.56 -40.36
CA MET A 157 -9.08 88.73 -40.26
C MET A 157 -9.12 89.56 -41.55
N PHE A 158 -8.99 88.94 -42.73
CA PHE A 158 -9.08 89.67 -44.01
C PHE A 158 -10.42 90.37 -44.21
N ILE A 159 -11.54 89.69 -43.94
CA ILE A 159 -12.88 90.29 -44.03
C ILE A 159 -12.99 91.49 -43.08
N PHE A 160 -12.51 91.34 -41.84
CA PHE A 160 -12.48 92.41 -40.86
C PHE A 160 -11.62 93.60 -41.31
N TRP A 161 -10.39 93.36 -41.78
CA TRP A 161 -9.46 94.39 -42.26
C TRP A 161 -10.03 95.17 -43.46
N VAL A 162 -10.64 94.50 -44.43
CA VAL A 162 -11.28 95.15 -45.58
C VAL A 162 -12.45 96.04 -45.10
N GLY A 163 -13.24 95.56 -44.15
CA GLY A 163 -14.29 96.36 -43.52
C GLY A 163 -13.76 97.63 -42.83
N GLN A 164 -12.70 97.50 -42.02
CA GLN A 164 -12.06 98.65 -41.35
C GLN A 164 -11.52 99.68 -42.35
N ILE A 165 -10.81 99.23 -43.40
CA ILE A 165 -10.30 100.11 -44.46
C ILE A 165 -11.46 100.84 -45.16
N GLY A 166 -12.55 100.12 -45.47
CA GLY A 166 -13.74 100.72 -46.07
C GLY A 166 -14.36 101.83 -45.21
N VAL A 167 -14.45 101.62 -43.89
CA VAL A 167 -14.93 102.63 -42.94
C VAL A 167 -13.99 103.83 -42.89
N PHE A 168 -12.66 103.62 -42.78
CA PHE A 168 -11.69 104.73 -42.76
C PHE A 168 -11.71 105.56 -44.04
N VAL A 169 -11.77 104.92 -45.21
CA VAL A 169 -11.89 105.61 -46.50
C VAL A 169 -13.20 106.39 -46.57
N GLY A 170 -14.30 105.81 -46.11
CA GLY A 170 -15.60 106.49 -46.04
C GLY A 170 -15.57 107.74 -45.15
N ILE A 171 -14.94 107.65 -43.97
CA ILE A 171 -14.75 108.79 -43.06
C ILE A 171 -13.87 109.87 -43.70
N LEU A 172 -12.73 109.51 -44.30
CA LEU A 172 -11.86 110.46 -45.01
C LEU A 172 -12.61 111.18 -46.13
N LEU A 173 -13.36 110.47 -46.97
CA LEU A 173 -14.15 111.07 -48.05
C LEU A 173 -15.25 112.00 -47.53
N ALA A 174 -15.81 111.73 -46.35
CA ALA A 174 -16.79 112.60 -45.72
C ALA A 174 -16.16 113.88 -45.12
N PHE A 175 -14.91 113.83 -44.65
CA PHE A 175 -14.17 114.98 -44.11
C PHE A 175 -13.52 115.87 -45.20
N PHE A 176 -13.25 115.33 -46.40
CA PHE A 176 -12.69 116.06 -47.54
C PHE A 176 -13.75 116.63 -48.50
N LYS A 177 -14.99 116.73 -48.04
CA LYS A 177 -16.14 117.29 -48.76
C LYS A 177 -16.71 118.47 -47.99
#